data_AF-A0A2V8TMW2-F1
#
_entry.id   AF-A0A2V8TMW2-F1
#
_cell.length_a   1.000
_cell.length_b   1.000
_cell.length_c   1.000
_cell.angle_alpha   90.00
_cell.angle_beta   90.00
_cell.angle_gamma   90.00
#
_symmetry.space_group_name_H-M   'P 1'
#
loop_
_entity.id
_entity.type
_entity.pdbx_description
1 polymer ?
#
loop_
_entity_poly.entity_id
_entity_poly.type
_entity_poly.pdbx_seq_one_letter_code
_entity_poly.pdbx_strand_id
1 'polypeptide(L)'
;MRDFGYDVGTEGSTDRIDVAVGFQTDFASVPRLFWTVLPKWGKYGNASVIHDWLYWAQTRPRAQADAIFLEAMGVLGVHDAVRCPMYWAVRLFGGVAWYRNQLDRGAGFDRVRPDLAVKSVVRSGRPWMLTRLIRRLARPMRRDAE
;
A
#
# COMPACT_ATOMS: atom_id res chain seq x y z
N MET A 1 -7.56 18.02 -8.73
CA MET A 1 -6.63 17.27 -7.87
C MET A 1 -5.21 17.62 -8.31
N ARG A 2 -4.24 17.66 -7.39
CA ARG A 2 -2.83 17.88 -7.74
C ARG A 2 -2.13 16.53 -7.90
N ASP A 3 -1.18 16.47 -8.82
CA ASP A 3 -0.31 15.31 -8.97
C ASP A 3 0.59 15.16 -7.74
N PHE A 4 0.83 13.92 -7.33
CA PHE A 4 1.66 13.60 -6.17
C PHE A 4 2.69 12.55 -6.55
N GLY A 5 3.97 12.83 -6.28
CA GLY A 5 5.07 11.95 -6.61
C GLY A 5 6.29 12.16 -5.71
N TYR A 6 7.26 11.26 -5.83
CA TYR A 6 8.47 11.23 -5.01
C TYR A 6 9.69 10.86 -5.86
N ASP A 7 10.75 11.65 -5.75
CA ASP A 7 12.04 11.40 -6.42
C ASP A 7 12.93 10.58 -5.47
N VAL A 8 13.42 9.43 -5.93
CA VAL A 8 14.20 8.51 -5.08
C VAL A 8 15.65 8.95 -4.99
N GLY A 9 16.18 8.94 -3.77
CA GLY A 9 17.58 9.24 -3.44
C GLY A 9 17.88 10.74 -3.36
N THR A 10 17.60 11.47 -4.44
CA THR A 10 17.84 12.93 -4.53
C THR A 10 16.71 13.64 -5.25
N GLU A 11 16.41 14.87 -4.84
CA GLU A 11 15.44 15.73 -5.53
C GLU A 11 15.86 15.97 -6.99
N GLY A 12 14.92 15.81 -7.93
CA GLY A 12 15.19 15.90 -9.37
C GLY A 12 15.86 14.67 -9.99
N SER A 13 15.93 13.54 -9.27
CA SER A 13 16.40 12.26 -9.80
C SER A 13 15.53 11.79 -10.98
N THR A 14 16.15 11.05 -11.92
CA THR A 14 15.42 10.36 -12.98
C THR A 14 14.53 9.22 -12.45
N ASP A 15 14.80 8.73 -11.24
CA ASP A 15 14.01 7.67 -10.61
C ASP A 15 12.83 8.25 -9.81
N ARG A 16 11.75 8.57 -10.53
CA ARG A 16 10.54 9.18 -9.95
C ARG A 16 9.40 8.18 -9.79
N ILE A 17 8.68 8.31 -8.68
CA ILE A 17 7.46 7.55 -8.38
C ILE A 17 6.28 8.52 -8.47
N ASP A 18 5.41 8.33 -9.45
CA ASP A 18 4.17 9.09 -9.54
C ASP A 18 2.99 8.25 -9.03
N VAL A 19 2.22 8.83 -8.10
CA VAL A 19 1.01 8.21 -7.56
C VAL A 19 -0.17 8.64 -8.41
N ALA A 20 -0.92 7.66 -8.92
CA ALA A 20 -2.09 7.95 -9.73
C ALA A 20 -3.14 8.77 -8.97
N VAL A 21 -3.65 9.82 -9.61
CA VAL A 21 -4.76 10.61 -9.07
C VAL A 21 -5.96 9.70 -8.85
N GLY A 22 -6.55 9.78 -7.65
CA GLY A 22 -7.68 8.93 -7.26
C GLY A 22 -7.28 7.55 -6.73
N PHE A 23 -6.00 7.32 -6.45
CA PHE A 23 -5.55 6.15 -5.71
C PHE A 23 -6.17 6.10 -4.29
N GLN A 24 -6.88 5.02 -4.00
CA GLN A 24 -7.42 4.76 -2.66
C GLN A 24 -6.32 4.21 -1.75
N THR A 25 -5.73 5.12 -0.96
CA THR A 25 -4.80 4.81 0.15
C THR A 25 -5.57 4.55 1.44
N ASP A 26 -5.06 3.59 2.22
CA ASP A 26 -5.64 3.22 3.50
C ASP A 26 -4.91 3.95 4.66
N PHE A 27 -4.09 4.96 4.33
CA PHE A 27 -3.23 5.79 5.21
C PHE A 27 -2.55 4.99 6.31
N ALA A 28 -1.70 4.06 5.86
CA ALA A 28 -0.91 3.16 6.66
C ALA A 28 -1.67 1.87 7.02
N SER A 29 -1.35 0.85 6.21
CA SER A 29 -1.38 -0.57 6.54
C SER A 29 -0.51 -0.94 7.77
N VAL A 30 -0.21 0.02 8.64
CA VAL A 30 0.48 -0.17 9.91
C VAL A 30 -0.49 -0.90 10.84
N PRO A 31 -0.14 -2.10 11.34
CA PRO A 31 -1.00 -2.85 12.24
C PRO A 31 -1.43 -1.97 13.41
N ARG A 32 -2.71 -2.04 13.80
CA ARG A 32 -3.29 -1.23 14.90
C ARG A 32 -2.48 -1.28 16.19
N LEU A 33 -1.74 -2.36 16.41
CA LEU A 33 -0.82 -2.53 17.53
C LEU A 33 0.25 -1.43 17.62
N PHE A 34 0.64 -0.82 16.50
CA PHE A 34 1.64 0.24 16.46
C PHE A 34 1.03 1.64 16.61
N TRP A 35 -0.31 1.78 16.62
CA TRP A 35 -0.99 3.07 16.83
C TRP A 35 -0.87 3.59 18.27
N THR A 36 -0.45 2.75 19.21
CA THR A 36 -0.13 3.16 20.59
C THR A 36 1.18 3.94 20.67
N VAL A 37 2.11 3.70 19.74
CA VAL A 37 3.44 4.34 19.71
C VAL A 37 3.52 5.42 18.62
N LEU A 38 2.73 5.30 17.56
CA LEU A 38 2.75 6.18 16.40
C LEU A 38 1.41 6.94 16.29
N PRO A 39 1.38 8.28 16.37
CA PRO A 39 0.15 9.04 16.20
C PRO A 39 -0.44 8.81 14.81
N LYS A 40 -1.73 8.45 14.71
CA LYS A 40 -2.41 8.08 13.44
C LYS A 40 -2.19 9.07 12.28
N TRP A 41 -1.95 10.34 12.60
CA TRP A 41 -1.67 11.40 11.66
C TRP A 41 -0.38 12.10 12.11
N GLY A 42 0.61 12.15 11.23
CA GLY A 42 1.93 12.72 11.54
C GLY A 42 2.70 13.10 10.28
N LYS A 43 3.92 13.60 10.47
CA LYS A 43 4.81 14.08 9.38
C LYS A 43 5.07 13.05 8.28
N TYR A 44 4.86 11.76 8.55
CA TYR A 44 5.06 10.66 7.60
C TYR A 44 3.89 10.38 6.64
N GLY A 45 2.78 11.13 6.71
CA GLY A 45 1.58 10.87 5.90
C GLY A 45 1.87 10.76 4.39
N ASN A 46 2.69 11.68 3.85
CA ASN A 46 3.10 11.65 2.45
C ASN A 46 3.92 10.40 2.10
N ALA A 47 4.83 9.98 2.99
CA ALA A 47 5.61 8.75 2.81
C ALA A 47 4.71 7.51 2.81
N SER A 48 3.67 7.46 3.64
CA SER A 48 2.71 6.35 3.67
C SER A 48 1.93 6.21 2.36
N VAL A 49 1.59 7.31 1.69
CA VAL A 49 0.89 7.27 0.40
C VAL A 49 1.80 6.67 -0.68
N ILE A 50 3.07 7.08 -0.74
CA ILE A 50 4.07 6.51 -1.66
C ILE A 50 4.24 5.01 -1.38
N HIS A 51 4.35 4.61 -0.11
CA HIS A 51 4.49 3.20 0.27
C HIS A 51 3.28 2.35 -0.13
N ASP A 52 2.07 2.81 0.19
CA ASP A 52 0.81 2.12 -0.19
C ASP A 52 0.72 1.99 -1.72
N TRP A 53 1.11 3.03 -2.47
CA TRP A 53 1.16 3.00 -3.93
C TRP A 53 2.14 1.94 -4.42
N LEU A 54 3.38 1.91 -3.93
CA LEU A 54 4.35 0.90 -4.32
C LEU A 54 3.91 -0.53 -3.95
N TYR A 55 3.22 -0.70 -2.82
CA TYR A 55 2.66 -1.98 -2.40
C TYR A 55 1.50 -2.45 -3.29
N TRP A 56 0.78 -1.50 -3.91
CA TRP A 56 -0.28 -1.79 -4.88
C TRP A 56 0.28 -2.00 -6.28
N ALA A 57 1.07 -1.04 -6.76
CA ALA A 57 1.66 -1.00 -8.09
C ALA A 57 2.64 -2.15 -8.32
N GLN A 58 3.40 -2.52 -7.27
CA GLN A 58 4.40 -3.59 -7.26
C GLN A 58 5.38 -3.54 -8.43
N THR A 59 5.66 -2.33 -8.91
CA THR A 59 6.65 -2.04 -9.96
C THR A 59 8.09 -2.24 -9.47
N ARG A 60 8.28 -2.30 -8.16
CA ARG A 60 9.57 -2.48 -7.49
C ARG A 60 9.48 -3.61 -6.46
N PRO A 61 10.60 -4.27 -6.10
CA PRO A 61 10.61 -5.27 -5.04
C PRO A 61 10.13 -4.69 -3.71
N ARG A 62 9.46 -5.50 -2.90
CA ARG A 62 8.96 -5.11 -1.56
C ARG A 62 10.04 -4.45 -0.69
N ALA A 63 11.26 -4.99 -0.72
CA ALA A 63 12.39 -4.44 0.04
C ALA A 63 12.74 -3.00 -0.37
N GLN A 64 12.67 -2.71 -1.67
CA GLN A 64 12.92 -1.37 -2.18
C GLN A 64 11.78 -0.42 -1.80
N ALA A 65 10.53 -0.88 -1.86
CA ALA A 65 9.39 -0.10 -1.38
C ALA A 65 9.50 0.25 0.11
N ASP A 66 9.90 -0.71 0.94
CA ASP A 66 10.11 -0.50 2.38
C ASP A 66 11.28 0.48 2.62
N ALA A 67 12.37 0.41 1.83
CA ALA A 67 13.51 1.31 1.93
C ALA A 67 13.15 2.76 1.52
N ILE A 68 12.40 2.94 0.43
CA ILE A 68 11.90 4.25 -0.02
C ILE A 68 11.01 4.87 1.05
N PHE A 69 10.21 4.07 1.76
CA PHE A 69 9.41 4.57 2.87
C PHE A 69 10.26 5.11 4.02
N LEU A 70 11.34 4.42 4.38
CA LEU A 70 12.31 4.89 5.38
C LEU A 70 13.01 6.19 4.94
N GLU A 71 13.41 6.26 3.66
CA GLU A 71 14.03 7.43 3.05
C GLU A 71 13.07 8.64 3.07
N ALA A 72 11.86 8.48 2.55
CA ALA A 72 10.85 9.52 2.48
C ALA A 72 10.47 10.05 3.88
N MET A 73 10.40 9.18 4.90
CA MET A 73 10.24 9.63 6.28
C MET A 73 11.42 10.49 6.76
N GLY A 74 12.64 10.17 6.35
CA GLY A 74 13.82 11.01 6.61
C GLY A 74 13.71 12.39 5.99
N VAL A 75 13.31 12.48 4.73
CA VAL A 75 13.08 13.75 4.01
C VAL A 75 12.02 14.60 4.73
N LEU A 76 10.98 13.96 5.27
CA LEU A 76 9.92 14.63 6.03
C LEU A 76 10.33 15.03 7.47
N GLY A 77 11.60 14.80 7.84
CA GLY A 77 12.13 15.14 9.17
C GLY A 77 11.53 14.29 10.29
N VAL A 78 11.17 13.04 9.99
CA VAL A 78 10.72 12.07 10.99
C VAL A 78 11.95 11.52 11.72
N HIS A 79 11.95 11.62 13.04
CA HIS A 79 13.08 11.20 13.87
C HIS A 79 13.35 9.69 13.75
N ASP A 80 14.62 9.29 13.87
CA ASP A 80 15.07 7.89 13.74
C ASP A 80 14.34 6.92 14.67
N ALA A 81 14.08 7.36 15.89
CA ALA A 81 13.31 6.62 16.89
C ALA A 81 11.88 6.26 16.43
N VAL A 82 11.34 6.97 15.43
CA VAL A 82 10.01 6.75 14.87
C VAL A 82 10.10 5.99 13.54
N ARG A 83 10.96 6.43 12.61
CA ARG A 83 11.04 5.83 11.27
C ARG A 83 11.65 4.42 11.28
N CYS A 84 12.58 4.11 12.18
CA CYS A 84 13.21 2.79 12.26
C CYS A 84 12.22 1.68 12.69
N PRO A 85 11.44 1.84 13.79
CA PRO A 85 10.39 0.88 14.13
C PRO A 85 9.34 0.71 13.03
N MET A 86 8.95 1.80 12.36
CA MET A 86 8.02 1.76 11.22
C MET A 86 8.56 0.91 10.06
N TYR A 87 9.83 1.11 9.70
CA TYR A 87 10.50 0.30 8.68
C TYR A 87 10.52 -1.19 9.04
N TRP A 88 10.92 -1.53 10.27
CA TRP A 88 10.93 -2.94 10.71
C TRP A 88 9.53 -3.55 10.76
N ALA A 89 8.52 -2.78 11.18
CA ALA A 89 7.14 -3.24 11.18
C ALA A 89 6.65 -3.61 9.77
N VAL A 90 6.88 -2.76 8.76
CA VAL A 90 6.51 -3.09 7.37
C VAL A 90 7.39 -4.22 6.81
N ARG A 91 8.65 -4.31 7.22
CA ARG A 91 9.55 -5.39 6.77
C ARG A 91 9.08 -6.76 7.24
N LEU A 92 8.65 -6.87 8.50
CA LEU A 92 8.20 -8.10 9.13
C LEU A 92 6.77 -8.47 8.75
N PHE A 93 5.84 -7.51 8.77
CA PHE A 93 4.40 -7.78 8.64
C PHE A 93 3.81 -7.42 7.26
N GLY A 94 4.51 -6.61 6.46
CA GLY A 94 4.03 -6.13 5.16
C GLY A 94 3.81 -7.23 4.12
N GLY A 95 4.42 -8.41 4.29
CA GLY A 95 4.26 -9.54 3.35
C GLY A 95 2.81 -9.97 3.13
N VAL A 96 1.96 -9.90 4.16
CA VAL A 96 0.54 -10.26 4.05
C VAL A 96 -0.21 -9.25 3.16
N ALA A 97 0.03 -7.95 3.36
CA ALA A 97 -0.57 -6.89 2.55
C ALA A 97 -0.07 -6.94 1.10
N TRP A 98 1.23 -7.19 0.93
CA TRP A 98 1.88 -7.36 -0.37
C TRP A 98 1.23 -8.48 -1.20
N TYR A 99 1.13 -9.68 -0.62
CA TYR A 99 0.51 -10.82 -1.28
C TYR A 99 -0.99 -10.61 -1.53
N ARG A 100 -1.71 -9.99 -0.58
CA ARG A 100 -3.11 -9.63 -0.78
C ARG A 100 -3.30 -8.69 -1.97
N ASN A 101 -2.45 -7.68 -2.13
CA ASN A 101 -2.50 -6.76 -3.26
C ASN A 101 -2.24 -7.48 -4.59
N GLN A 102 -1.31 -8.44 -4.65
CA GLN A 102 -1.10 -9.29 -5.83
C GLN A 102 -2.38 -10.03 -6.22
N LEU A 103 -3.02 -10.67 -5.25
CA LEU A 103 -4.25 -11.42 -5.47
C LEU A 103 -5.42 -10.53 -5.89
N ASP A 104 -5.49 -9.31 -5.38
CA ASP A 104 -6.55 -8.37 -5.74
C ASP A 104 -6.39 -7.91 -7.19
N ARG A 105 -5.16 -7.58 -7.61
CA ARG A 105 -4.85 -7.24 -8.99
C ARG A 105 -5.08 -8.39 -9.96
N GLY A 106 -4.66 -9.60 -9.60
CA GLY A 106 -4.92 -10.80 -10.40
C GLY A 106 -6.41 -11.14 -10.54
N ALA A 107 -7.27 -10.57 -9.68
CA ALA A 107 -8.72 -10.69 -9.77
C ALA A 107 -9.39 -9.50 -10.50
N GLY A 108 -8.62 -8.58 -11.07
CA GLY A 108 -9.14 -7.41 -11.79
C GLY A 108 -9.66 -6.29 -10.89
N PHE A 109 -9.36 -6.30 -9.58
CA PHE A 109 -9.69 -5.18 -8.70
C PHE A 109 -8.71 -4.03 -8.95
N ASP A 110 -9.22 -2.80 -9.13
CA ASP A 110 -8.39 -1.59 -9.19
C ASP A 110 -8.65 -0.67 -8.00
N ARG A 111 -7.56 -0.13 -7.43
CA ARG A 111 -7.59 0.88 -6.37
C ARG A 111 -7.58 2.30 -6.92
N VAL A 112 -7.23 2.51 -8.18
CA VAL A 112 -7.25 3.82 -8.82
C VAL A 112 -8.65 4.07 -9.36
N ARG A 113 -9.32 5.11 -8.84
CA ARG A 113 -10.65 5.51 -9.35
C ARG A 113 -10.54 6.82 -10.12
N PRO A 114 -10.80 6.81 -11.44
CA PRO A 114 -10.70 8.02 -12.27
C PRO A 114 -11.84 9.02 -12.00
N ASP A 115 -12.99 8.56 -11.52
CA ASP A 115 -14.22 9.34 -11.29
C ASP A 115 -14.55 9.48 -9.80
N LEU A 116 -13.86 10.37 -9.09
CA LEU A 116 -14.16 10.66 -7.69
C LEU A 116 -15.21 11.78 -7.57
N ALA A 117 -16.48 11.39 -7.44
CA ALA A 117 -17.46 12.27 -6.78
C ALA A 117 -16.95 12.54 -5.34
N VAL A 118 -16.87 13.82 -4.96
CA VAL A 118 -16.15 14.39 -3.79
C VAL A 118 -16.37 13.68 -2.44
N LYS A 119 -17.41 12.85 -2.30
CA LYS A 119 -17.56 11.85 -1.24
C LYS A 119 -18.09 10.53 -1.81
N SER A 120 -17.30 9.47 -1.75
CA SER A 120 -17.80 8.12 -2.03
C SER A 120 -18.57 7.58 -0.81
N VAL A 121 -19.90 7.54 -0.88
CA VAL A 121 -20.74 6.79 0.09
C VAL A 121 -20.69 5.28 -0.19
N VAL A 122 -20.19 4.90 -1.37
CA VAL A 122 -20.10 3.52 -1.85
C VAL A 122 -19.05 2.76 -1.04
N ARG A 123 -19.50 1.71 -0.32
CA ARG A 123 -18.60 0.78 0.39
C ARG A 123 -17.61 0.15 -0.58
N SER A 124 -16.39 -0.10 -0.12
CA SER A 124 -15.36 -0.78 -0.90
C SER A 124 -15.87 -2.15 -1.37
N GLY A 125 -15.89 -2.40 -2.68
CA GLY A 125 -16.27 -3.70 -3.27
C GLY A 125 -15.22 -4.79 -3.05
N ARG A 126 -14.26 -4.55 -2.16
CA ARG A 126 -13.08 -5.38 -1.95
C ARG A 126 -13.43 -6.56 -1.04
N PRO A 127 -13.38 -7.81 -1.52
CA PRO A 127 -13.77 -8.98 -0.72
C PRO A 127 -12.89 -9.13 0.52
N TRP A 128 -13.45 -9.70 1.58
CA TRP A 128 -12.67 -10.06 2.77
C TRP A 128 -11.81 -11.30 2.47
N MET A 129 -10.65 -11.40 3.13
CA MET A 129 -9.68 -12.47 2.82
C MET A 129 -10.28 -13.87 2.96
N LEU A 130 -11.13 -14.07 3.96
CA LEU A 130 -11.68 -15.39 4.25
C LEU A 130 -12.94 -15.70 3.41
N THR A 131 -13.57 -14.71 2.71
CA THR A 131 -14.52 -15.03 1.60
C THR A 131 -13.74 -15.62 0.44
N ARG A 132 -12.57 -15.06 0.14
CA ARG A 132 -11.72 -15.58 -0.92
C ARG A 132 -11.22 -16.97 -0.59
N LEU A 133 -10.86 -17.23 0.67
CA LEU A 133 -10.50 -18.56 1.14
C LEU A 133 -11.67 -19.54 0.95
N ILE A 134 -12.87 -19.18 1.42
CA ILE A 134 -14.09 -19.99 1.23
C ILE A 134 -14.37 -20.23 -0.26
N ARG A 135 -14.31 -19.19 -1.11
CA ARG A 135 -14.51 -19.32 -2.56
C ARG A 135 -13.46 -20.20 -3.24
N ARG A 136 -12.19 -20.17 -2.77
CA ARG A 136 -11.14 -21.06 -3.28
C ARG A 136 -11.42 -22.52 -2.89
N LEU A 137 -11.86 -22.77 -1.67
CA LEU A 137 -12.20 -24.11 -1.18
C LEU A 137 -13.50 -24.64 -1.80
N ALA A 138 -14.45 -23.75 -2.13
CA ALA A 138 -15.72 -24.08 -2.77
C ALA A 138 -15.63 -24.19 -4.29
N ARG A 139 -14.47 -23.94 -4.93
CA ARG A 139 -14.29 -24.26 -6.35
C ARG A 139 -14.28 -25.79 -6.46
N PRO A 140 -15.26 -26.43 -7.12
CA PRO A 140 -15.19 -27.86 -7.36
C PRO A 140 -13.89 -28.14 -8.12
N MET A 141 -13.11 -29.13 -7.68
CA MET A 141 -12.00 -29.64 -8.49
C MET A 141 -12.60 -30.00 -9.83
N ARG A 142 -12.16 -29.30 -10.87
CA ARG A 142 -12.51 -29.62 -12.24
C ARG A 142 -12.00 -31.05 -12.44
N ARG A 143 -12.91 -32.02 -12.42
CA ARG A 143 -12.63 -33.33 -13.01
C ARG A 143 -12.48 -33.01 -14.48
N ASP A 144 -11.25 -32.82 -14.91
CA ASP A 144 -10.93 -32.92 -16.32
C ASP A 144 -11.21 -34.41 -16.65
N ALA A 145 -12.43 -34.65 -17.12
CA ALA A 145 -12.85 -35.91 -17.68
C ALA A 145 -12.42 -35.92 -19.15
N GLU A 146 -11.74 -37.01 -19.52
CA GLU A 146 -11.44 -37.43 -20.89
C GLU A 146 -12.66 -37.37 -21.83
#